data_AF-A0A7C2MEE4-F1
#
_entry.id   AF-A0A7C2MEE4-F1
#
_cell.length_a   1.000
_cell.length_b   1.000
_cell.length_c   1.000
_cell.angle_alpha   90.00
_cell.angle_beta   90.00
_cell.angle_gamma   90.00
#
_symmetry.space_group_name_H-M   'P 1'
#
loop_
_entity.id
_entity.type
_entity.pdbx_description
1 polymer ?
#
loop_
_entity_poly.entity_id
_entity_poly.type
_entity_poly.pdbx_seq_one_letter_code
_entity_poly.pdbx_strand_id
1 'polypeptide(L)'
;IIVRQPKYMAALQPLLSPANLDDWKEYLRWTLFNDAAGMLTTDIERANWEFYEQTLRGAKEQLPRDERALGTINGTIGEALGKLYVEKHFPAEAKATAEEMIQNVVKAFENRIDNLAWMSDSTKVKAKQKLNTTTIKVGYPNEWKDYSTLEVKKPEEGGSYFQNMLNAAKWNVEENMAKLGEPVDKSEWFMAPQIVNAYYNPSYNEIVFPAAILQPPFYDYKADAAVNYGGIGAVIGHEISHGFDDSGSRFDADGNLNNWWTEKDLEQFETLGGQLAEQYSAIEVLDSVYINGKFTLGENIGDLGGVNAAYDGLQIHLEEHGDPGKIDGFTPEQRFFMSWATVWRTKMREEALRNRIKTDPHSPGQYRAYVPLQNIDAFYEAFNIQQGDAMYVKPENRVKIW
;
A
#
# COMPACT_ATOMS: atom_id res chain seq x y z
N ILE A 1 -16.56 -13.80 -17.82
CA ILE A 1 -16.96 -12.86 -16.74
C ILE A 1 -16.60 -13.45 -15.38
N ILE A 2 -16.22 -12.64 -14.40
CA ILE A 2 -15.95 -13.06 -13.01
C ILE A 2 -16.94 -12.32 -12.10
N VAL A 3 -17.76 -13.05 -11.34
CA VAL A 3 -18.75 -12.46 -10.41
C VAL A 3 -18.14 -12.43 -8.99
N ARG A 4 -17.68 -11.25 -8.55
CA ARG A 4 -16.98 -11.11 -7.25
C ARG A 4 -17.90 -11.25 -6.03
N GLN A 5 -19.18 -10.90 -6.14
CA GLN A 5 -20.15 -10.99 -5.02
C GLN A 5 -21.44 -11.75 -5.41
N PRO A 6 -21.41 -13.08 -5.58
CA PRO A 6 -22.59 -13.84 -6.02
C PRO A 6 -23.82 -13.70 -5.10
N LYS A 7 -23.60 -13.66 -3.78
CA LYS A 7 -24.67 -13.47 -2.79
C LYS A 7 -25.33 -12.09 -2.89
N TYR A 8 -24.54 -11.05 -3.17
CA TYR A 8 -25.07 -9.70 -3.41
C TYR A 8 -25.94 -9.68 -4.67
N MET A 9 -25.47 -10.26 -5.77
CA MET A 9 -26.25 -10.31 -7.02
C MET A 9 -27.58 -11.04 -6.83
N ALA A 10 -27.58 -12.15 -6.09
CA ALA A 10 -28.81 -12.87 -5.76
C ALA A 10 -29.76 -12.04 -4.89
N ALA A 11 -29.25 -11.28 -3.92
CA ALA A 11 -30.04 -10.38 -3.08
C ALA A 11 -30.56 -9.14 -3.83
N LEU A 12 -29.80 -8.66 -4.83
CA LEU A 12 -30.16 -7.53 -5.67
C LEU A 12 -31.27 -7.87 -6.67
N GLN A 13 -31.27 -9.09 -7.21
CA GLN A 13 -32.23 -9.54 -8.23
C GLN A 13 -33.71 -9.24 -7.87
N PRO A 14 -34.24 -9.58 -6.68
CA PRO A 14 -35.62 -9.27 -6.33
C PRO A 14 -35.88 -7.76 -6.16
N LEU A 15 -34.85 -6.97 -5.86
CA LEU A 15 -34.97 -5.52 -5.75
C LEU A 15 -35.06 -4.84 -7.12
N LEU A 16 -34.47 -5.43 -8.16
CA LEU A 16 -34.56 -4.99 -9.56
C LEU A 16 -35.91 -5.41 -10.18
N SER A 17 -37.01 -4.90 -9.63
CA SER A 17 -38.36 -5.19 -10.11
C SER A 17 -39.10 -3.91 -10.52
N PRO A 18 -40.12 -4.01 -11.39
CA PRO A 18 -40.95 -2.85 -11.75
C PRO A 18 -41.58 -2.15 -10.55
N ALA A 19 -41.80 -2.86 -9.43
CA ALA A 19 -42.37 -2.29 -8.21
C ALA A 19 -41.45 -1.26 -7.53
N ASN A 20 -40.13 -1.37 -7.72
CA ASN A 20 -39.13 -0.47 -7.12
C ASN A 20 -38.54 0.52 -8.15
N LEU A 21 -39.17 0.66 -9.33
CA LEU A 21 -38.60 1.43 -10.42
C LEU A 21 -38.33 2.89 -10.04
N ASP A 22 -39.23 3.51 -9.28
CA ASP A 22 -39.08 4.91 -8.89
C ASP A 22 -37.97 5.08 -7.84
N ASP A 23 -37.82 4.16 -6.89
CA ASP A 23 -36.69 4.13 -5.94
C ASP A 23 -35.34 4.04 -6.67
N TRP A 24 -35.25 3.17 -7.69
CA TRP A 24 -34.03 3.06 -8.50
C TRP A 24 -33.74 4.33 -9.29
N LYS A 25 -34.75 5.00 -9.85
CA LYS A 25 -34.56 6.28 -10.53
C LYS A 25 -34.09 7.35 -9.56
N GLU A 26 -34.63 7.40 -8.35
CA GLU A 26 -34.18 8.34 -7.31
C GLU A 26 -32.75 8.06 -6.88
N TYR A 27 -32.41 6.81 -6.58
CA TYR A 27 -31.06 6.39 -6.22
C TYR A 27 -30.04 6.70 -7.31
N LEU A 28 -30.35 6.42 -8.58
CA LEU A 28 -29.45 6.68 -9.71
C LEU A 28 -29.30 8.18 -9.98
N ARG A 29 -30.36 8.98 -9.82
CA ARG A 29 -30.27 10.45 -9.91
C ARG A 29 -29.37 11.00 -8.81
N TRP A 30 -29.59 10.58 -7.57
CA TRP A 30 -28.75 11.00 -6.44
C TRP A 30 -27.28 10.63 -6.67
N THR A 31 -27.01 9.38 -7.07
CA THR A 31 -25.66 8.90 -7.39
C THR A 31 -25.00 9.79 -8.45
N LEU A 32 -25.70 10.06 -9.57
CA LEU A 32 -25.19 10.94 -10.63
C LEU A 32 -24.90 12.36 -10.13
N PHE A 33 -25.80 12.96 -9.35
CA PHE A 33 -25.57 14.30 -8.79
C PHE A 33 -24.38 14.33 -7.83
N ASN A 34 -24.29 13.32 -6.97
CA ASN A 34 -23.22 13.22 -5.99
C ASN A 34 -21.85 13.05 -6.65
N ASP A 35 -21.75 12.18 -7.65
CA ASP A 35 -20.50 11.94 -8.40
C ASP A 35 -20.07 13.18 -9.19
N ALA A 36 -21.02 13.96 -9.70
CA ALA A 36 -20.76 15.20 -10.42
C ALA A 36 -20.46 16.40 -9.51
N ALA A 37 -20.79 16.35 -8.21
CA ALA A 37 -20.84 17.51 -7.34
C ALA A 37 -19.52 18.31 -7.30
N GLY A 38 -18.38 17.62 -7.32
CA GLY A 38 -17.04 18.22 -7.34
C GLY A 38 -16.72 19.05 -8.59
N MET A 39 -17.54 18.95 -9.64
CA MET A 39 -17.31 19.53 -10.97
C MET A 39 -18.34 20.61 -11.35
N LEU A 40 -19.26 20.92 -10.44
CA LEU A 40 -20.37 21.85 -10.67
C LEU A 40 -20.08 23.23 -10.04
N THR A 41 -21.12 23.90 -9.54
CA THR A 41 -21.01 25.21 -8.91
C THR A 41 -20.32 25.09 -7.54
N THR A 42 -19.73 26.19 -7.09
CA THR A 42 -19.11 26.28 -5.76
C THR A 42 -20.06 25.91 -4.62
N ASP A 43 -21.35 26.26 -4.75
CA ASP A 43 -22.35 25.94 -3.71
C ASP A 43 -22.60 24.44 -3.61
N ILE A 44 -22.72 23.74 -4.74
CA ILE A 44 -22.92 22.28 -4.77
C ILE A 44 -21.68 21.55 -4.28
N GLU A 45 -20.51 21.95 -4.79
CA GLU A 45 -19.23 21.41 -4.39
C GLU A 45 -19.00 21.56 -2.88
N ARG A 46 -19.35 22.73 -2.33
CA ARG A 46 -19.24 23.00 -0.89
C ARG A 46 -20.20 22.14 -0.07
N ALA A 47 -21.46 22.03 -0.48
CA ALA A 47 -22.43 21.18 0.22
C ALA A 47 -21.98 19.70 0.27
N ASN A 48 -21.39 19.20 -0.81
CA ASN A 48 -20.78 17.87 -0.84
C ASN A 48 -19.59 17.77 0.16
N TRP A 49 -18.67 18.75 0.14
CA TRP A 49 -17.54 18.79 1.06
C TRP A 49 -17.96 18.87 2.54
N GLU A 50 -18.96 19.68 2.87
CA GLU A 50 -19.50 19.83 4.24
C GLU A 50 -20.01 18.49 4.82
N PHE A 51 -20.58 17.64 3.97
CA PHE A 51 -20.99 16.29 4.38
C PHE A 51 -19.78 15.33 4.43
N TYR A 52 -19.12 15.08 3.30
CA TYR A 52 -18.15 13.99 3.20
C TYR A 52 -16.81 14.25 3.89
N GLU A 53 -16.37 15.49 3.99
CA GLU A 53 -15.09 15.84 4.62
C GLU A 53 -15.29 16.48 5.99
N GLN A 54 -16.16 17.47 6.12
CA GLN A 54 -16.36 18.14 7.41
C GLN A 54 -17.12 17.24 8.40
N THR A 55 -18.26 16.67 8.00
CA THR A 55 -19.06 15.84 8.92
C THR A 55 -18.45 14.45 9.14
N LEU A 56 -18.09 13.72 8.07
CA LEU A 56 -17.61 12.34 8.21
C LEU A 56 -16.14 12.22 8.62
N ARG A 57 -15.31 13.25 8.37
CA ARG A 57 -13.85 13.20 8.62
C ARG A 57 -13.35 14.31 9.55
N GLY A 58 -14.23 15.23 9.97
CA GLY A 58 -13.89 16.31 10.89
C GLY A 58 -13.06 17.43 10.27
N ALA A 59 -12.97 17.51 8.93
CA ALA A 59 -12.24 18.55 8.23
C ALA A 59 -12.76 19.95 8.62
N LYS A 60 -11.86 20.93 8.72
CA LYS A 60 -12.21 22.30 9.14
C LYS A 60 -12.24 23.31 8.00
N GLU A 61 -11.52 23.01 6.92
CA GLU A 61 -11.44 23.84 5.73
C GLU A 61 -11.22 22.96 4.51
N GLN A 62 -11.76 23.36 3.37
CA GLN A 62 -11.56 22.68 2.10
C GLN A 62 -10.17 23.00 1.56
N LEU A 63 -9.50 22.02 0.95
CA LEU A 63 -8.20 22.25 0.33
C LEU A 63 -8.26 23.40 -0.70
N PRO A 64 -7.17 24.18 -0.83
CA PRO A 64 -7.02 25.20 -1.87
C PRO A 64 -7.35 24.68 -3.26
N ARG A 65 -7.85 25.57 -4.13
CA ARG A 65 -8.38 25.19 -5.45
C ARG A 65 -7.30 24.59 -6.36
N ASP A 66 -6.09 25.12 -6.29
CA ASP A 66 -4.92 24.66 -7.03
C ASP A 66 -4.49 23.25 -6.60
N GLU A 67 -4.50 22.94 -5.30
CA GLU A 67 -4.23 21.58 -4.82
C GLU A 67 -5.29 20.57 -5.31
N ARG A 68 -6.57 20.95 -5.32
CA ARG A 68 -7.65 20.11 -5.85
C ARG A 68 -7.57 19.93 -7.36
N ALA A 69 -7.16 20.98 -8.09
CA ALA A 69 -6.88 20.89 -9.52
C ALA A 69 -5.72 19.94 -9.80
N LEU A 70 -4.66 19.96 -8.98
CA LEU A 70 -3.56 19.00 -9.07
C LEU A 70 -4.02 17.57 -8.81
N GLY A 71 -4.89 17.37 -7.80
CA GLY A 71 -5.52 16.07 -7.54
C GLY A 71 -6.31 15.53 -8.75
N THR A 72 -7.00 16.42 -9.47
CA THR A 72 -7.69 16.05 -10.72
C THR A 72 -6.71 15.60 -11.81
N ILE A 73 -5.60 16.33 -12.00
CA ILE A 73 -4.57 15.98 -12.98
C ILE A 73 -3.98 14.60 -12.65
N ASN A 74 -3.65 14.35 -11.37
CA ASN A 74 -3.16 13.05 -10.91
C ASN A 74 -4.14 11.90 -11.21
N GLY A 75 -5.44 12.12 -11.00
CA GLY A 75 -6.48 11.11 -11.24
C GLY A 75 -6.89 10.92 -12.70
N THR A 76 -6.39 11.72 -13.65
CA THR A 76 -6.81 11.68 -15.07
C THR A 76 -5.64 11.42 -16.01
N ILE A 77 -4.65 12.32 -15.99
CA ILE A 77 -3.46 12.28 -16.86
C ILE A 77 -2.17 12.21 -16.02
N GLY A 78 -2.25 11.52 -14.88
CA GLY A 78 -1.18 11.50 -13.88
C GLY A 78 0.16 11.08 -14.45
N GLU A 79 0.20 10.14 -15.39
CA GLU A 79 1.45 9.67 -15.99
C GLU A 79 2.11 10.74 -16.88
N ALA A 80 1.33 11.56 -17.59
CA ALA A 80 1.87 12.70 -18.36
C ALA A 80 2.53 13.75 -17.43
N LEU A 81 1.93 14.01 -16.26
CA LEU A 81 2.55 14.84 -15.23
C LEU A 81 3.80 14.16 -14.64
N GLY A 82 3.76 12.85 -14.45
CA GLY A 82 4.85 12.05 -13.92
C GLY A 82 6.12 12.17 -14.75
N LYS A 83 6.00 12.23 -16.08
CA LYS A 83 7.12 12.48 -16.98
C LYS A 83 7.86 13.79 -16.67
N LEU A 84 7.12 14.87 -16.44
CA LEU A 84 7.68 16.16 -16.06
C LEU A 84 8.25 16.15 -14.63
N TYR A 85 7.60 15.43 -13.73
CA TYR A 85 8.04 15.29 -12.34
C TYR A 85 9.42 14.61 -12.25
N VAL A 86 9.60 13.47 -12.91
CA VAL A 86 10.85 12.70 -12.80
C VAL A 86 12.03 13.39 -13.46
N GLU A 87 11.80 14.07 -14.59
CA GLU A 87 12.83 14.89 -15.25
C GLU A 87 13.41 15.95 -14.30
N LYS A 88 12.57 16.50 -13.42
CA LYS A 88 12.94 17.58 -12.51
C LYS A 88 13.39 17.12 -11.12
N HIS A 89 12.84 16.01 -10.61
CA HIS A 89 12.90 15.67 -9.19
C HIS A 89 13.50 14.30 -8.87
N PHE A 90 13.79 13.45 -9.87
CA PHE A 90 14.27 12.09 -9.59
C PHE A 90 15.59 11.77 -10.36
N PRO A 91 16.76 12.01 -9.73
CA PRO A 91 18.06 11.78 -10.38
C PRO A 91 18.38 10.29 -10.53
N ALA A 92 19.17 9.93 -11.56
CA ALA A 92 19.52 8.54 -11.85
C ALA A 92 20.27 7.83 -10.69
N GLU A 93 21.10 8.57 -9.94
CA GLU A 93 21.81 8.05 -8.77
C GLU A 93 20.86 7.55 -7.68
N ALA A 94 19.76 8.29 -7.43
CA ALA A 94 18.75 7.89 -6.46
C ALA A 94 18.08 6.57 -6.83
N LYS A 95 17.95 6.26 -8.13
CA LYS A 95 17.42 4.98 -8.60
C LYS A 95 18.41 3.83 -8.35
N ALA A 96 19.69 4.02 -8.68
CA ALA A 96 20.70 2.98 -8.53
C ALA A 96 20.88 2.53 -7.07
N THR A 97 20.95 3.47 -6.13
CA THR A 97 21.06 3.15 -4.70
C THR A 97 19.79 2.48 -4.15
N ALA A 98 18.61 2.81 -4.68
CA ALA A 98 17.38 2.11 -4.32
C ALA A 98 17.37 0.67 -4.86
N GLU A 99 17.90 0.43 -6.07
CA GLU A 99 18.00 -0.90 -6.68
C GLU A 99 18.95 -1.83 -5.90
N GLU A 100 20.08 -1.33 -5.39
CA GLU A 100 20.97 -2.09 -4.50
C GLU A 100 20.25 -2.50 -3.20
N MET A 101 19.56 -1.56 -2.56
CA MET A 101 18.80 -1.83 -1.34
C MET A 101 17.71 -2.88 -1.57
N ILE A 102 17.00 -2.80 -2.70
CA ILE A 102 16.00 -3.79 -3.10
C ILE A 102 16.63 -5.18 -3.20
N GLN A 103 17.80 -5.31 -3.82
CA GLN A 103 18.50 -6.60 -3.93
C GLN A 103 18.83 -7.18 -2.54
N ASN A 104 19.30 -6.33 -1.61
CA ASN A 104 19.58 -6.75 -0.25
C ASN A 104 18.33 -7.19 0.51
N VAL A 105 17.20 -6.49 0.37
CA VAL A 105 15.93 -6.87 1.02
C VAL A 105 15.35 -8.16 0.40
N VAL A 106 15.42 -8.33 -0.92
CA VAL A 106 15.02 -9.59 -1.58
C VAL A 106 15.88 -10.75 -1.08
N LYS A 107 17.20 -10.54 -0.98
CA LYS A 107 18.11 -11.57 -0.49
C LYS A 107 17.84 -11.93 0.97
N ALA A 108 17.58 -10.93 1.80
CA ALA A 108 17.16 -11.12 3.18
C ALA A 108 15.88 -11.94 3.26
N PHE A 109 14.85 -11.61 2.48
CA PHE A 109 13.59 -12.35 2.46
C PHE A 109 13.78 -13.81 2.03
N GLU A 110 14.62 -14.07 1.02
CA GLU A 110 14.99 -15.42 0.60
C GLU A 110 15.66 -16.21 1.74
N ASN A 111 16.64 -15.60 2.42
CA ASN A 111 17.34 -16.20 3.55
C ASN A 111 16.36 -16.52 4.69
N ARG A 112 15.38 -15.65 4.94
CA ARG A 112 14.36 -15.89 5.96
C ARG A 112 13.48 -17.09 5.61
N ILE A 113 12.99 -17.19 4.37
CA ILE A 113 12.21 -18.34 3.89
C ILE A 113 12.97 -19.65 4.15
N ASP A 114 14.27 -19.70 3.86
CA ASP A 114 15.09 -20.89 4.09
C ASP A 114 15.13 -21.31 5.56
N ASN A 115 15.09 -20.35 6.48
CA ASN A 115 15.19 -20.55 7.92
C ASN A 115 13.82 -20.72 8.64
N LEU A 116 12.69 -20.65 7.95
CA LEU A 116 11.38 -20.85 8.56
C LEU A 116 11.21 -22.30 9.05
N ALA A 117 11.19 -22.51 10.37
CA ALA A 117 11.05 -23.83 10.97
C ALA A 117 9.63 -24.43 10.81
N TRP A 118 8.63 -23.57 10.58
CA TRP A 118 7.23 -23.95 10.52
C TRP A 118 6.77 -24.41 9.13
N MET A 119 7.61 -24.23 8.11
CA MET A 119 7.29 -24.48 6.70
C MET A 119 8.13 -25.63 6.12
N SER A 120 7.49 -26.54 5.40
CA SER A 120 8.19 -27.65 4.72
C SER A 120 9.10 -27.19 3.59
N ASP A 121 10.15 -27.95 3.31
CA ASP A 121 11.08 -27.70 2.19
C ASP A 121 10.35 -27.58 0.84
N SER A 122 9.28 -28.36 0.65
CA SER A 122 8.50 -28.33 -0.60
C SER A 122 7.75 -27.00 -0.80
N THR A 123 7.25 -26.39 0.27
CA THR A 123 6.58 -25.08 0.22
C THR A 123 7.61 -23.97 0.11
N LYS A 124 8.76 -24.09 0.80
CA LYS A 124 9.89 -23.15 0.68
C LYS A 124 10.39 -23.01 -0.75
N VAL A 125 10.52 -24.12 -1.49
CA VAL A 125 10.91 -24.08 -2.91
C VAL A 125 9.93 -23.23 -3.74
N LYS A 126 8.63 -23.39 -3.53
CA LYS A 126 7.62 -22.61 -4.26
C LYS A 126 7.58 -21.14 -3.82
N ALA A 127 7.75 -20.88 -2.52
CA ALA A 127 7.86 -19.52 -1.99
C ALA A 127 9.05 -18.78 -2.61
N LYS A 128 10.23 -19.42 -2.69
CA LYS A 128 11.42 -18.87 -3.35
C LYS A 128 11.24 -18.73 -4.86
N GLN A 129 10.58 -19.68 -5.52
CA GLN A 129 10.24 -19.53 -6.94
C GLN A 129 9.42 -18.25 -7.16
N LYS A 130 8.38 -18.03 -6.34
CA LYS A 130 7.54 -16.83 -6.41
C LYS A 130 8.34 -15.55 -6.13
N LEU A 131 9.19 -15.54 -5.10
CA LEU A 131 10.06 -14.40 -4.79
C LEU A 131 10.95 -14.07 -5.98
N ASN A 132 11.62 -15.07 -6.55
CA ASN A 132 12.60 -14.91 -7.63
C ASN A 132 11.97 -14.52 -8.98
N THR A 133 10.67 -14.76 -9.18
CA THR A 133 9.94 -14.28 -10.38
C THR A 133 9.24 -12.95 -10.17
N THR A 134 9.38 -12.32 -8.99
CA THR A 134 8.75 -11.04 -8.72
C THR A 134 9.37 -9.94 -9.58
N THR A 135 8.53 -9.22 -10.32
CA THR A 135 8.98 -8.05 -11.11
C THR A 135 9.02 -6.82 -10.23
N ILE A 136 10.13 -6.09 -10.20
CA ILE A 136 10.27 -4.88 -9.38
C ILE A 136 10.44 -3.66 -10.30
N LYS A 137 9.54 -2.69 -10.17
CA LYS A 137 9.52 -1.45 -10.95
C LYS A 137 9.84 -0.25 -10.07
N VAL A 138 10.84 0.55 -10.44
CA VAL A 138 11.40 1.62 -9.60
C VAL A 138 11.37 2.97 -10.32
N GLY A 139 10.76 3.96 -9.68
CA GLY A 139 10.70 5.36 -10.11
C GLY A 139 9.59 5.65 -11.11
N TYR A 140 9.72 5.12 -12.33
CA TYR A 140 8.87 5.51 -13.46
C TYR A 140 8.86 4.47 -14.60
N PRO A 141 7.83 4.46 -15.45
CA PRO A 141 7.75 3.53 -16.58
C PRO A 141 8.79 3.84 -17.66
N ASN A 142 9.21 2.80 -18.38
CA ASN A 142 10.12 2.96 -19.53
C ASN A 142 9.40 3.52 -20.77
N GLU A 143 8.10 3.25 -20.88
CA GLU A 143 7.23 3.71 -21.96
C GLU A 143 6.09 4.54 -21.35
N TRP A 144 5.77 5.66 -21.97
CA TRP A 144 4.76 6.59 -21.44
C TRP A 144 3.43 6.37 -22.14
N LYS A 145 2.33 6.40 -21.38
CA LYS A 145 0.97 6.35 -21.89
C LYS A 145 0.72 7.45 -22.91
N ASP A 146 0.12 7.06 -24.04
CA ASP A 146 -0.32 8.00 -25.06
C ASP A 146 -1.68 8.58 -24.72
N TYR A 147 -1.75 9.90 -24.60
CA TYR A 147 -2.99 10.65 -24.35
C TYR A 147 -3.49 11.39 -25.60
N SER A 148 -2.95 11.10 -26.78
CA SER A 148 -3.24 11.82 -28.04
C SER A 148 -4.71 11.81 -28.43
N THR A 149 -5.46 10.77 -28.04
CA THR A 149 -6.90 10.62 -28.31
C THR A 149 -7.81 11.18 -27.22
N LEU A 150 -7.25 11.65 -26.11
CA LEU A 150 -8.02 12.28 -25.03
C LEU A 150 -8.42 13.72 -25.41
N GLU A 151 -9.71 13.94 -25.60
CA GLU A 151 -10.24 15.27 -25.91
C GLU A 151 -10.37 16.16 -24.67
N VAL A 152 -9.51 17.18 -24.57
CA VAL A 152 -9.63 18.26 -23.58
C VAL A 152 -9.80 19.58 -24.30
N LYS A 153 -10.89 20.31 -24.01
CA LYS A 153 -11.18 21.62 -24.60
C LYS A 153 -11.05 22.72 -23.57
N LYS A 154 -10.40 23.81 -23.94
CA LYS A 154 -10.30 25.00 -23.09
C LYS A 154 -11.63 25.75 -23.04
N PRO A 155 -11.87 26.60 -22.03
CA PRO A 155 -13.06 27.44 -21.98
C PRO A 155 -13.25 28.30 -23.25
N GLU A 156 -12.15 28.82 -23.82
CA GLU A 156 -12.18 29.65 -25.04
C GLU A 156 -12.60 28.86 -26.29
N GLU A 157 -12.47 27.53 -26.25
CA GLU A 157 -12.86 26.59 -27.31
C GLU A 157 -14.27 26.03 -27.08
N GLY A 158 -15.00 26.57 -26.10
CA GLY A 158 -16.33 26.08 -25.69
C GLY A 158 -16.29 24.86 -24.78
N GLY A 159 -15.13 24.53 -24.21
CA GLY A 159 -14.99 23.47 -23.21
C GLY A 159 -15.52 23.87 -21.83
N SER A 160 -15.81 22.88 -20.99
CA SER A 160 -16.10 23.09 -19.57
C SER A 160 -15.39 22.03 -18.74
N TYR A 161 -15.17 22.31 -17.45
CA TYR A 161 -14.54 21.34 -16.56
C TYR A 161 -15.33 20.02 -16.51
N PHE A 162 -16.65 20.11 -16.33
CA PHE A 162 -17.54 18.95 -16.33
C PHE A 162 -17.44 18.14 -17.62
N GLN A 163 -17.48 18.80 -18.80
CA GLN A 163 -17.37 18.08 -20.07
C GLN A 163 -16.00 17.41 -20.25
N ASN A 164 -14.91 18.06 -19.85
CA ASN A 164 -13.57 17.46 -19.92
C ASN A 164 -13.45 16.23 -19.01
N MET A 165 -14.07 16.26 -17.83
CA MET A 165 -14.11 15.08 -16.94
C MET A 165 -14.96 13.94 -17.53
N LEU A 166 -16.07 14.24 -18.19
CA LEU A 166 -16.83 13.22 -18.94
C LEU A 166 -16.03 12.62 -20.10
N ASN A 167 -15.27 13.46 -20.83
CA ASN A 167 -14.39 12.99 -21.89
C ASN A 167 -13.30 12.06 -21.35
N ALA A 168 -12.67 12.42 -20.23
CA ALA A 168 -11.68 11.57 -19.57
C ALA A 168 -12.26 10.25 -19.07
N ALA A 169 -13.46 10.27 -18.47
CA ALA A 169 -14.16 9.06 -18.04
C ALA A 169 -14.49 8.14 -19.22
N LYS A 170 -15.02 8.71 -20.32
CA LYS A 170 -15.31 7.96 -21.55
C LYS A 170 -14.04 7.34 -22.14
N TRP A 171 -12.98 8.12 -22.29
CA TRP A 171 -11.69 7.66 -22.80
C TRP A 171 -11.13 6.51 -21.95
N ASN A 172 -11.17 6.62 -20.62
CA ASN A 172 -10.74 5.53 -19.73
C ASN A 172 -11.56 4.25 -19.89
N VAL A 173 -12.87 4.35 -20.16
CA VAL A 173 -13.71 3.18 -20.45
C VAL A 173 -13.32 2.55 -21.79
N GLU A 174 -13.11 3.36 -22.83
CA GLU A 174 -12.70 2.88 -24.15
C GLU A 174 -11.34 2.17 -24.10
N GLU A 175 -10.36 2.73 -23.40
CA GLU A 175 -9.04 2.13 -23.17
C GLU A 175 -9.14 0.78 -22.44
N ASN A 176 -9.93 0.71 -21.37
CA ASN A 176 -10.11 -0.54 -20.63
C ASN A 176 -10.84 -1.61 -21.45
N MET A 177 -11.83 -1.21 -22.25
CA MET A 177 -12.58 -2.12 -23.11
C MET A 177 -11.72 -2.63 -24.28
N ALA A 178 -10.79 -1.82 -24.79
CA ALA A 178 -9.86 -2.22 -25.85
C ALA A 178 -8.89 -3.34 -25.41
N LYS A 179 -8.66 -3.50 -24.10
CA LYS A 179 -7.84 -4.60 -23.55
C LYS A 179 -8.54 -5.97 -23.58
N LEU A 180 -9.85 -6.02 -23.82
CA LEU A 180 -10.59 -7.29 -23.81
C LEU A 180 -10.22 -8.16 -25.01
N GLY A 181 -9.69 -9.36 -24.72
CA GLY A 181 -9.26 -10.32 -25.74
C GLY A 181 -7.79 -10.18 -26.15
N GLU A 182 -7.11 -9.14 -25.67
CA GLU A 182 -5.69 -8.92 -25.87
C GLU A 182 -4.86 -9.56 -24.75
N PRO A 183 -3.56 -9.85 -25.00
CA PRO A 183 -2.63 -10.24 -23.95
C PRO A 183 -2.51 -9.16 -22.86
N VAL A 184 -2.23 -9.60 -21.64
CA VAL A 184 -1.98 -8.67 -20.52
C VAL A 184 -0.66 -7.94 -20.74
N ASP A 185 -0.72 -6.60 -20.78
CA ASP A 185 0.47 -5.75 -20.80
C ASP A 185 1.03 -5.57 -19.38
N LYS A 186 2.10 -6.32 -19.07
CA LYS A 186 2.80 -6.22 -17.78
C LYS A 186 3.73 -5.00 -17.69
N SER A 187 3.84 -4.17 -18.73
CA SER A 187 4.62 -2.92 -18.66
C SER A 187 3.86 -1.79 -17.99
N GLU A 188 2.51 -1.85 -17.96
CA GLU A 188 1.63 -0.83 -17.38
C GLU A 188 1.90 -0.59 -15.88
N TRP A 189 1.69 0.65 -15.43
CA TRP A 189 1.78 1.06 -14.03
C TRP A 189 0.40 1.47 -13.53
N PHE A 190 0.06 1.09 -12.30
CA PHE A 190 -1.21 1.48 -11.66
C PHE A 190 -1.10 2.73 -10.78
N MET A 191 0.10 3.29 -10.64
CA MET A 191 0.36 4.56 -9.95
C MET A 191 1.31 5.43 -10.77
N ALA A 192 1.00 6.72 -10.86
CA ALA A 192 1.88 7.68 -11.52
C ALA A 192 3.15 7.95 -10.67
N PRO A 193 4.29 8.29 -11.30
CA PRO A 193 5.58 8.50 -10.61
C PRO A 193 5.54 9.47 -9.41
N GLN A 194 4.66 10.48 -9.45
CA GLN A 194 4.54 11.50 -8.42
C GLN A 194 3.60 11.12 -7.25
N ILE A 195 3.07 9.90 -7.22
CA ILE A 195 2.24 9.40 -6.12
C ILE A 195 3.13 8.91 -4.98
N VAL A 196 2.91 9.42 -3.77
CA VAL A 196 3.62 8.97 -2.56
C VAL A 196 2.91 7.73 -2.01
N ASN A 197 3.22 6.57 -2.60
CA ASN A 197 2.75 5.26 -2.15
C ASN A 197 3.64 4.16 -2.77
N ALA A 198 3.37 2.90 -2.45
CA ALA A 198 3.90 1.73 -3.16
C ALA A 198 2.75 0.72 -3.36
N TYR A 199 2.97 -0.31 -4.18
CA TYR A 199 2.00 -1.39 -4.30
C TYR A 199 2.60 -2.73 -4.72
N TYR A 200 1.94 -3.80 -4.31
CA TYR A 200 2.04 -5.14 -4.85
C TYR A 200 0.79 -5.50 -5.68
N ASN A 201 0.99 -6.09 -6.86
CA ASN A 201 -0.09 -6.67 -7.66
C ASN A 201 0.08 -8.19 -7.77
N PRO A 202 -0.80 -8.98 -7.13
CA PRO A 202 -0.67 -10.44 -7.09
C PRO A 202 -0.83 -11.10 -8.46
N SER A 203 -1.65 -10.54 -9.35
CA SER A 203 -1.88 -11.13 -10.68
C SER A 203 -0.69 -10.96 -11.61
N TYR A 204 0.16 -9.97 -11.37
CA TYR A 204 1.38 -9.75 -12.17
C TYR A 204 2.63 -10.26 -11.46
N ASN A 205 2.50 -10.61 -10.17
CA ASN A 205 3.60 -10.83 -9.25
C ASN A 205 4.62 -9.68 -9.36
N GLU A 206 4.14 -8.45 -9.19
CA GLU A 206 4.97 -7.25 -9.33
C GLU A 206 4.87 -6.35 -8.11
N ILE A 207 5.96 -5.62 -7.88
CA ILE A 207 6.08 -4.57 -6.87
C ILE A 207 6.48 -3.28 -7.57
N VAL A 208 5.87 -2.17 -7.16
CA VAL A 208 6.11 -0.86 -7.80
C VAL A 208 6.34 0.22 -6.76
N PHE A 209 7.44 0.96 -6.95
CA PHE A 209 7.82 2.12 -6.15
C PHE A 209 7.87 3.38 -7.05
N PRO A 210 6.78 4.17 -7.12
CA PRO A 210 6.79 5.48 -7.76
C PRO A 210 7.93 6.39 -7.26
N ALA A 211 8.47 7.25 -8.11
CA ALA A 211 9.57 8.15 -7.78
C ALA A 211 9.33 9.00 -6.51
N ALA A 212 8.08 9.38 -6.23
CA ALA A 212 7.75 10.22 -5.08
C ALA A 212 7.71 9.47 -3.74
N ILE A 213 7.69 8.13 -3.66
CA ILE A 213 7.94 7.47 -2.36
C ILE A 213 9.44 7.46 -2.02
N LEU A 214 10.30 7.60 -3.03
CA LEU A 214 11.76 7.65 -2.91
C LEU A 214 12.24 9.06 -2.53
N GLN A 215 11.71 9.59 -1.43
CA GLN A 215 12.08 10.87 -0.86
C GLN A 215 12.03 10.84 0.68
N PRO A 216 12.62 11.82 1.39
CA PRO A 216 12.53 11.89 2.84
C PRO A 216 11.06 11.99 3.32
N PRO A 217 10.69 11.33 4.43
CA PRO A 217 11.56 10.62 5.37
C PRO A 217 11.82 9.14 5.01
N PHE A 218 11.25 8.61 3.93
CA PHE A 218 11.44 7.20 3.56
C PHE A 218 12.84 6.94 3.01
N TYR A 219 13.33 7.84 2.16
CA TYR A 219 14.56 7.64 1.42
C TYR A 219 15.31 8.95 1.17
N ASP A 220 16.59 8.96 1.51
CA ASP A 220 17.55 9.95 1.04
C ASP A 220 18.80 9.21 0.59
N TYR A 221 19.08 9.21 -0.72
CA TYR A 221 20.22 8.52 -1.31
C TYR A 221 21.58 9.03 -0.79
N LYS A 222 21.60 10.14 -0.04
CA LYS A 222 22.80 10.69 0.63
C LYS A 222 22.84 10.43 2.14
N ALA A 223 21.78 9.88 2.72
CA ALA A 223 21.70 9.60 4.14
C ALA A 223 22.35 8.26 4.51
N ASP A 224 22.52 8.07 5.82
CA ASP A 224 22.93 6.81 6.43
C ASP A 224 22.01 5.65 6.01
N ALA A 225 22.63 4.51 5.69
CA ALA A 225 21.92 3.33 5.22
C ALA A 225 20.84 2.87 6.22
N ALA A 226 21.11 2.90 7.53
CA ALA A 226 20.12 2.44 8.50
C ALA A 226 18.82 3.25 8.46
N VAL A 227 18.88 4.55 8.19
CA VAL A 227 17.68 5.39 7.97
C VAL A 227 16.92 4.92 6.73
N ASN A 228 17.61 4.70 5.62
CA ASN A 228 17.00 4.24 4.37
C ASN A 228 16.39 2.84 4.50
N TYR A 229 17.09 1.89 5.13
CA TYR A 229 16.56 0.55 5.37
C TYR A 229 15.35 0.56 6.31
N GLY A 230 15.36 1.38 7.36
CA GLY A 230 14.22 1.51 8.28
C GLY A 230 13.02 2.25 7.67
N GLY A 231 13.27 3.10 6.67
CA GLY A 231 12.26 3.81 5.90
C GLY A 231 11.82 3.01 4.67
N ILE A 232 12.39 3.33 3.51
CA ILE A 232 12.03 2.69 2.24
C ILE A 232 12.37 1.20 2.19
N GLY A 233 13.43 0.74 2.87
CA GLY A 233 13.75 -0.69 2.93
C GLY A 233 12.61 -1.50 3.56
N ALA A 234 12.01 -0.99 4.64
CA ALA A 234 10.86 -1.61 5.29
C ALA A 234 9.61 -1.57 4.41
N VAL A 235 9.40 -0.49 3.63
CA VAL A 235 8.35 -0.43 2.60
C VAL A 235 8.61 -1.46 1.50
N ILE A 236 9.85 -1.65 1.05
CA ILE A 236 10.21 -2.68 0.07
C ILE A 236 9.89 -4.07 0.60
N GLY A 237 10.30 -4.37 1.83
CA GLY A 237 9.98 -5.64 2.47
C GLY A 237 8.47 -5.83 2.68
N HIS A 238 7.73 -4.75 2.94
CA HIS A 238 6.27 -4.77 3.08
C HIS A 238 5.60 -5.19 1.77
N GLU A 239 5.98 -4.60 0.64
CA GLU A 239 5.44 -4.99 -0.66
C GLU A 239 5.86 -6.41 -1.09
N ILE A 240 7.06 -6.87 -0.72
CA ILE A 240 7.45 -8.28 -0.92
C ILE A 240 6.55 -9.20 -0.09
N SER A 241 6.29 -8.83 1.16
CA SER A 241 5.46 -9.59 2.10
C SER A 241 4.01 -9.70 1.62
N HIS A 242 3.46 -8.73 0.89
CA HIS A 242 2.16 -8.84 0.23
C HIS A 242 2.08 -9.99 -0.78
N GLY A 243 3.21 -10.40 -1.37
CA GLY A 243 3.28 -11.64 -2.15
C GLY A 243 2.97 -12.90 -1.34
N PHE A 244 3.02 -12.82 -0.02
CA PHE A 244 2.92 -13.95 0.89
C PHE A 244 1.92 -13.72 2.03
N ASP A 245 1.14 -12.64 2.01
CA ASP A 245 0.08 -12.38 3.00
C ASP A 245 -1.15 -13.29 2.81
N ASP A 246 -2.22 -13.10 3.58
CA ASP A 246 -3.43 -13.94 3.56
C ASP A 246 -4.22 -13.91 2.23
N SER A 247 -3.93 -12.95 1.35
CA SER A 247 -4.45 -12.84 -0.01
C SER A 247 -3.41 -13.24 -1.06
N GLY A 248 -2.23 -12.62 -1.05
CA GLY A 248 -1.17 -12.86 -2.01
C GLY A 248 -0.63 -14.29 -1.99
N SER A 249 -0.61 -14.95 -0.82
CA SER A 249 -0.25 -16.37 -0.69
C SER A 249 -1.12 -17.33 -1.51
N ARG A 250 -2.29 -16.89 -1.99
CA ARG A 250 -3.19 -17.69 -2.83
C ARG A 250 -2.83 -17.65 -4.32
N PHE A 251 -1.90 -16.78 -4.70
CA PHE A 251 -1.39 -16.63 -6.05
C PHE A 251 -0.04 -17.31 -6.18
N ASP A 252 0.17 -18.07 -7.26
CA ASP A 252 1.46 -18.67 -7.57
C ASP A 252 2.45 -17.66 -8.22
N ALA A 253 3.62 -18.16 -8.61
CA ALA A 253 4.72 -17.39 -9.19
C ALA A 253 4.36 -16.68 -10.52
N ASP A 254 3.32 -17.15 -11.20
CA ASP A 254 2.84 -16.61 -12.47
C ASP A 254 1.66 -15.64 -12.30
N GLY A 255 1.18 -15.48 -11.06
CA GLY A 255 0.04 -14.62 -10.71
C GLY A 255 -1.32 -15.29 -10.89
N ASN A 256 -1.37 -16.62 -10.88
CA ASN A 256 -2.63 -17.37 -10.97
C ASN A 256 -3.12 -17.76 -9.57
N LEU A 257 -4.44 -17.71 -9.36
CA LEU A 257 -5.07 -18.28 -8.15
C LEU A 257 -4.89 -19.79 -8.15
N ASN A 258 -3.94 -20.27 -7.34
CA ASN A 258 -3.52 -21.65 -7.32
C ASN A 258 -2.97 -22.00 -5.94
N ASN A 259 -3.50 -23.05 -5.30
CA ASN A 259 -3.00 -23.47 -3.99
C ASN A 259 -1.66 -24.19 -4.15
N TRP A 260 -0.58 -23.50 -3.79
CA TRP A 260 0.77 -24.04 -3.82
C TRP A 260 1.26 -24.55 -2.45
N TRP A 261 0.49 -24.37 -1.40
CA TRP A 261 0.81 -24.82 -0.04
C TRP A 261 0.60 -26.33 0.14
N THR A 262 1.32 -26.92 1.08
CA THR A 262 0.83 -28.15 1.72
C THR A 262 -0.25 -27.79 2.74
N GLU A 263 -1.16 -28.72 3.04
CA GLU A 263 -2.25 -28.49 4.00
C GLU A 263 -1.71 -28.07 5.39
N LYS A 264 -0.66 -28.75 5.87
CA LYS A 264 -0.04 -28.47 7.16
C LYS A 264 0.63 -27.09 7.20
N ASP A 265 1.32 -26.70 6.13
CA ASP A 265 1.97 -25.39 6.06
C ASP A 265 0.93 -24.26 6.01
N LEU A 266 -0.20 -24.49 5.31
CA LEU A 266 -1.30 -23.53 5.25
C LEU A 266 -1.98 -23.36 6.63
N GLU A 267 -2.29 -24.46 7.32
CA GLU A 267 -2.88 -24.42 8.66
C GLU A 267 -1.97 -23.66 9.65
N GLN A 268 -0.66 -23.88 9.56
CA GLN A 268 0.31 -23.20 10.39
C GLN A 268 0.42 -21.70 10.05
N PHE A 269 0.38 -21.34 8.76
CA PHE A 269 0.33 -19.94 8.32
C PHE A 269 -0.94 -19.23 8.82
N GLU A 270 -2.11 -19.86 8.68
CA GLU A 270 -3.38 -19.34 9.19
C GLU A 270 -3.39 -19.18 10.71
N THR A 271 -2.76 -20.11 11.44
CA THR A 271 -2.61 -20.03 12.90
C THR A 271 -1.77 -18.81 13.31
N LEU A 272 -0.61 -18.60 12.68
CA LEU A 272 0.26 -17.46 12.97
C LEU A 272 -0.40 -16.13 12.59
N GLY A 273 -1.09 -16.09 11.44
CA GLY A 273 -1.91 -14.94 11.04
C GLY A 273 -3.03 -14.66 12.03
N GLY A 274 -3.68 -15.70 12.56
CA GLY A 274 -4.69 -15.59 13.60
C GLY A 274 -4.16 -14.95 14.88
N GLN A 275 -2.97 -15.35 15.33
CA GLN A 275 -2.32 -14.74 16.50
C GLN A 275 -2.00 -13.26 16.28
N LEU A 276 -1.54 -12.88 15.08
CA LEU A 276 -1.31 -11.47 14.74
C LEU A 276 -2.63 -10.68 14.74
N ALA A 277 -3.68 -11.24 14.14
CA ALA A 277 -5.00 -10.62 14.14
C ALA A 277 -5.53 -10.41 15.57
N GLU A 278 -5.31 -11.36 16.48
CA GLU A 278 -5.68 -11.24 17.89
C GLU A 278 -4.89 -10.13 18.60
N GLN A 279 -3.58 -10.04 18.36
CA GLN A 279 -2.73 -8.98 18.92
C GLN A 279 -3.26 -7.58 18.55
N TYR A 280 -3.62 -7.37 17.28
CA TYR A 280 -4.18 -6.09 16.83
C TYR A 280 -5.62 -5.87 17.32
N SER A 281 -6.44 -6.93 17.40
CA SER A 281 -7.85 -6.80 17.85
C SER A 281 -7.98 -6.40 19.32
N ALA A 282 -6.93 -6.56 20.12
CA ALA A 282 -6.89 -6.11 21.51
C ALA A 282 -6.68 -4.58 21.66
N ILE A 283 -6.41 -3.86 20.56
CA ILE A 283 -6.06 -2.44 20.58
C ILE A 283 -7.30 -1.56 20.47
N GLU A 284 -7.60 -0.84 21.55
CA GLU A 284 -8.60 0.22 21.57
C GLU A 284 -8.00 1.54 21.05
N VAL A 285 -8.65 2.15 20.05
CA VAL A 285 -8.15 3.37 19.39
C VAL A 285 -9.00 4.61 19.67
N LEU A 286 -10.25 4.40 20.08
CA LEU A 286 -11.20 5.36 20.62
C LEU A 286 -12.08 4.61 21.61
N ASP A 287 -12.81 5.31 22.48
CA ASP A 287 -13.75 4.69 23.42
C ASP A 287 -14.64 3.64 22.72
N SER A 288 -14.49 2.39 23.15
CA SER A 288 -15.21 1.21 22.65
C SER A 288 -15.02 0.93 21.14
N VAL A 289 -13.94 1.44 20.54
CA VAL A 289 -13.57 1.20 19.13
C VAL A 289 -12.22 0.50 19.07
N TYR A 290 -12.23 -0.73 18.57
CA TYR A 290 -11.06 -1.57 18.45
C TYR A 290 -10.64 -1.74 16.99
N ILE A 291 -9.35 -1.98 16.75
CA ILE A 291 -8.88 -2.40 15.42
C ILE A 291 -9.54 -3.73 15.07
N ASN A 292 -9.98 -3.89 13.83
CA ASN A 292 -10.42 -5.19 13.32
C ASN A 292 -9.20 -5.94 12.78
N GLY A 293 -8.49 -6.68 13.64
CA GLY A 293 -7.23 -7.34 13.27
C GLY A 293 -7.36 -8.37 12.15
N LYS A 294 -8.55 -8.92 11.90
CA LYS A 294 -8.82 -9.78 10.74
C LYS A 294 -8.92 -8.99 9.45
N PHE A 295 -9.54 -7.81 9.50
CA PHE A 295 -9.64 -6.93 8.33
C PHE A 295 -8.29 -6.32 7.96
N THR A 296 -7.45 -6.04 8.95
CA THR A 296 -6.12 -5.46 8.75
C THR A 296 -5.00 -6.49 8.61
N LEU A 297 -5.33 -7.77 8.50
CA LEU A 297 -4.35 -8.85 8.64
C LEU A 297 -3.26 -8.79 7.57
N GLY A 298 -3.62 -8.63 6.30
CA GLY A 298 -2.66 -8.57 5.19
C GLY A 298 -1.61 -7.47 5.39
N GLU A 299 -2.07 -6.27 5.75
CA GLU A 299 -1.21 -5.12 6.05
C GLU A 299 -0.31 -5.34 7.26
N ASN A 300 -0.85 -5.97 8.31
CA ASN A 300 -0.09 -6.26 9.52
C ASN A 300 0.99 -7.34 9.27
N ILE A 301 0.69 -8.34 8.43
CA ILE A 301 1.68 -9.32 7.94
C ILE A 301 2.73 -8.60 7.11
N GLY A 302 2.29 -7.70 6.23
CA GLY A 302 3.15 -6.83 5.42
C GLY A 302 4.16 -6.06 6.27
N ASP A 303 3.69 -5.36 7.31
CA ASP A 303 4.56 -4.60 8.21
C ASP A 303 5.56 -5.50 8.94
N LEU A 304 5.08 -6.60 9.51
CA LEU A 304 5.94 -7.49 10.29
C LEU A 304 7.01 -8.15 9.41
N GLY A 305 6.63 -8.69 8.25
CA GLY A 305 7.56 -9.27 7.29
C GLY A 305 8.51 -8.22 6.73
N GLY A 306 8.00 -7.03 6.43
CA GLY A 306 8.77 -5.93 5.85
C GLY A 306 9.85 -5.39 6.75
N VAL A 307 9.55 -5.11 8.01
CA VAL A 307 10.56 -4.63 8.97
C VAL A 307 11.62 -5.71 9.23
N ASN A 308 11.22 -6.98 9.33
CA ASN A 308 12.17 -8.08 9.51
C ASN A 308 13.13 -8.21 8.31
N ALA A 309 12.61 -8.26 7.09
CA ALA A 309 13.42 -8.40 5.89
C ALA A 309 14.32 -7.17 5.65
N ALA A 310 13.84 -5.97 5.97
CA ALA A 310 14.63 -4.76 5.86
C ALA A 310 15.74 -4.67 6.91
N TYR A 311 15.49 -5.15 8.13
CA TYR A 311 16.52 -5.24 9.17
C TYR A 311 17.63 -6.21 8.74
N ASP A 312 17.27 -7.40 8.27
CA ASP A 312 18.24 -8.39 7.77
C ASP A 312 18.97 -7.84 6.52
N GLY A 313 18.29 -7.10 5.66
CA GLY A 313 18.88 -6.40 4.51
C GLY A 313 19.89 -5.33 4.92
N LEU A 314 19.65 -4.61 6.01
CA LEU A 314 20.63 -3.69 6.59
C LEU A 314 21.87 -4.45 7.07
N GLN A 315 21.70 -5.59 7.74
CA GLN A 315 22.84 -6.39 8.21
C GLN A 315 23.72 -6.86 7.04
N ILE A 316 23.12 -7.32 5.94
CA ILE A 316 23.85 -7.63 4.70
C ILE A 316 24.66 -6.42 4.21
N HIS A 317 24.03 -5.25 4.14
CA HIS A 317 24.72 -4.03 3.70
C HIS A 317 25.89 -3.65 4.61
N LEU A 318 25.73 -3.73 5.94
CA LEU A 318 26.78 -3.43 6.92
C LEU A 318 27.94 -4.43 6.85
N GLU A 319 27.67 -5.71 6.56
CA GLU A 319 28.72 -6.70 6.32
C GLU A 319 29.54 -6.38 5.06
N GLU A 320 28.90 -5.92 3.99
CA GLU A 320 29.54 -5.61 2.71
C GLU A 320 30.28 -4.26 2.70
N HIS A 321 29.72 -3.24 3.36
CA HIS A 321 30.20 -1.86 3.30
C HIS A 321 30.87 -1.38 4.59
N GLY A 322 30.77 -2.17 5.66
CA GLY A 322 31.28 -1.84 6.99
C GLY A 322 30.28 -1.08 7.85
N ASP A 323 30.33 -1.34 9.16
CA ASP A 323 29.53 -0.63 10.16
C ASP A 323 30.10 0.78 10.41
N PRO A 324 29.33 1.87 10.13
CA PRO A 324 29.76 3.23 10.42
C PRO A 324 29.80 3.55 11.94
N GLY A 325 29.32 2.64 12.78
CA GLY A 325 29.21 2.77 14.21
C GLY A 325 28.08 3.72 14.61
N LYS A 326 28.31 4.46 15.70
CA LYS A 326 27.31 5.37 16.25
C LYS A 326 27.28 6.69 15.48
N ILE A 327 26.07 7.07 15.05
CA ILE A 327 25.77 8.40 14.51
C ILE A 327 24.77 9.05 15.48
N ASP A 328 25.07 10.26 15.93
CA ASP A 328 24.31 10.99 16.95
C ASP A 328 24.05 10.17 18.24
N GLY A 329 24.98 9.27 18.57
CA GLY A 329 24.92 8.42 19.77
C GLY A 329 24.14 7.11 19.61
N PHE A 330 23.50 6.86 18.47
CA PHE A 330 22.68 5.68 18.20
C PHE A 330 23.39 4.68 17.29
N THR A 331 23.24 3.38 17.55
CA THR A 331 23.76 2.31 16.66
C THR A 331 22.96 2.24 15.36
N PRO A 332 23.45 1.58 14.29
CA PRO A 332 22.68 1.38 13.07
C PRO A 332 21.30 0.76 13.33
N GLU A 333 21.20 -0.25 14.20
CA GLU A 333 19.95 -0.94 14.55
C GLU A 333 18.96 0.01 15.21
N GLN A 334 19.43 0.86 16.12
CA GLN A 334 18.58 1.87 16.76
C GLN A 334 18.07 2.89 15.75
N ARG A 335 18.93 3.36 14.83
CA ARG A 335 18.54 4.30 13.77
C ARG A 335 17.54 3.69 12.79
N PHE A 336 17.68 2.40 12.47
CA PHE A 336 16.73 1.65 11.67
C PHE A 336 15.33 1.67 12.29
N PHE A 337 15.19 1.26 13.55
CA PHE A 337 13.87 1.22 14.21
C PHE A 337 13.29 2.63 14.44
N MET A 338 14.15 3.63 14.69
CA MET A 338 13.73 5.03 14.77
C MET A 338 13.20 5.55 13.42
N SER A 339 13.83 5.15 12.30
CA SER A 339 13.37 5.50 10.96
C SER A 339 12.01 4.88 10.66
N TRP A 340 11.82 3.58 10.95
CA TRP A 340 10.52 2.90 10.84
C TRP A 340 9.43 3.64 11.62
N ALA A 341 9.67 3.96 12.90
CA ALA A 341 8.70 4.69 13.69
C ALA A 341 8.42 6.11 13.14
N THR A 342 9.41 6.74 12.48
CA THR A 342 9.30 8.09 11.92
C THR A 342 8.39 8.12 10.70
N VAL A 343 8.47 7.14 9.80
CA VAL A 343 7.61 7.11 8.59
C VAL A 343 6.13 6.99 8.92
N TRP A 344 5.80 6.45 10.10
CA TRP A 344 4.43 6.29 10.58
C TRP A 344 3.87 7.48 11.37
N ARG A 345 4.62 8.58 11.48
CA ARG A 345 4.21 9.78 12.21
C ARG A 345 2.98 10.42 11.56
N THR A 346 1.81 10.00 12.03
CA THR A 346 0.51 10.44 11.56
C THR A 346 -0.38 10.79 12.74
N LYS A 347 -1.28 11.75 12.56
CA LYS A 347 -2.31 12.12 13.55
C LYS A 347 -3.62 12.31 12.83
N MET A 348 -4.68 11.74 13.37
CA MET A 348 -6.02 11.79 12.78
C MET A 348 -7.01 12.43 13.74
N ARG A 349 -8.06 13.03 13.19
CA ARG A 349 -9.23 13.45 13.96
C ARG A 349 -10.07 12.21 14.31
N GLU A 350 -10.83 12.28 15.40
CA GLU A 350 -11.62 11.14 15.86
C GLU A 350 -12.66 10.69 14.85
N GLU A 351 -13.29 11.63 14.13
CA GLU A 351 -14.26 11.35 13.08
C GLU A 351 -13.61 10.56 11.93
N ALA A 352 -12.45 11.03 11.47
CA ALA A 352 -11.66 10.35 10.44
C ALA A 352 -11.18 8.97 10.91
N LEU A 353 -10.71 8.84 12.15
CA LEU A 353 -10.26 7.57 12.71
C LEU A 353 -11.43 6.57 12.81
N ARG A 354 -12.60 7.00 13.29
CA ARG A 354 -13.81 6.18 13.39
C ARG A 354 -14.26 5.65 12.02
N ASN A 355 -14.12 6.46 10.98
CA ASN A 355 -14.38 6.03 9.61
C ASN A 355 -13.31 5.04 9.14
N ARG A 356 -12.03 5.40 9.28
CA ARG A 356 -10.88 4.63 8.81
C ARG A 356 -10.85 3.20 9.36
N ILE A 357 -11.12 3.00 10.64
CA ILE A 357 -11.17 1.67 11.28
C ILE A 357 -12.17 0.70 10.62
N LYS A 358 -13.18 1.22 9.91
CA LYS A 358 -14.20 0.40 9.24
C LYS A 358 -13.93 0.18 7.75
N THR A 359 -13.08 0.99 7.13
CA THR A 359 -12.98 1.08 5.66
C THR A 359 -11.58 0.86 5.12
N ASP A 360 -10.55 1.05 5.95
CA ASP A 360 -9.15 0.95 5.54
C ASP A 360 -8.54 -0.35 6.08
N PRO A 361 -7.97 -1.21 5.23
CA PRO A 361 -7.27 -2.41 5.70
C PRO A 361 -5.98 -2.09 6.48
N HIS A 362 -5.49 -0.86 6.47
CA HIS A 362 -4.31 -0.51 7.25
C HIS A 362 -4.67 -0.20 8.70
N SER A 363 -3.94 -0.81 9.64
CA SER A 363 -3.90 -0.33 11.03
C SER A 363 -3.48 1.16 11.08
N PRO A 364 -3.99 1.98 12.02
CA PRO A 364 -3.56 3.37 12.12
C PRO A 364 -2.04 3.48 12.35
N GLY A 365 -1.40 4.50 11.77
CA GLY A 365 0.06 4.61 11.73
C GLY A 365 0.74 4.50 13.10
N GLN A 366 0.15 5.08 14.15
CA GLN A 366 0.67 4.94 15.53
C GLN A 366 0.88 3.47 15.93
N TYR A 367 -0.01 2.56 15.53
CA TYR A 367 0.09 1.14 15.90
C TYR A 367 1.01 0.37 14.94
N ARG A 368 1.02 0.72 13.65
CA ARG A 368 2.03 0.22 12.69
C ARG A 368 3.46 0.56 13.13
N ALA A 369 3.65 1.71 13.77
CA ALA A 369 4.95 2.17 14.26
C ALA A 369 5.59 1.24 15.31
N TYR A 370 4.81 0.50 16.11
CA TYR A 370 5.37 -0.28 17.22
C TYR A 370 4.88 -1.71 17.36
N VAL A 371 3.64 -2.03 17.00
CA VAL A 371 3.09 -3.39 17.20
C VAL A 371 3.90 -4.45 16.44
N PRO A 372 4.36 -4.22 15.19
CA PRO A 372 5.29 -5.12 14.52
C PRO A 372 6.60 -5.28 15.29
N LEU A 373 7.16 -4.19 15.82
CA LEU A 373 8.46 -4.19 16.52
C LEU A 373 8.44 -5.04 17.80
N GLN A 374 7.28 -5.12 18.48
CA GLN A 374 7.11 -5.97 19.66
C GLN A 374 7.36 -7.46 19.38
N ASN A 375 7.30 -7.86 18.11
CA ASN A 375 7.49 -9.23 17.65
C ASN A 375 8.92 -9.50 17.11
N ILE A 376 9.83 -8.52 17.14
CA ILE A 376 11.16 -8.60 16.53
C ILE A 376 12.22 -8.63 17.62
N ASP A 377 12.95 -9.75 17.75
CA ASP A 377 13.95 -9.93 18.82
C ASP A 377 15.08 -8.88 18.77
N ALA A 378 15.52 -8.49 17.56
CA ALA A 378 16.51 -7.43 17.36
C ALA A 378 16.09 -6.07 17.93
N PHE A 379 14.79 -5.77 18.01
CA PHE A 379 14.30 -4.54 18.65
C PHE A 379 14.54 -4.56 20.17
N TYR A 380 14.40 -5.74 20.79
CA TYR A 380 14.71 -5.91 22.22
C TYR A 380 16.20 -5.74 22.49
N GLU A 381 17.06 -6.26 21.62
CA GLU A 381 18.51 -6.13 21.73
C GLU A 381 18.95 -4.67 21.53
N ALA A 382 18.48 -4.01 20.47
CA ALA A 382 18.85 -2.64 20.13
C ALA A 382 18.50 -1.62 21.24
N PHE A 383 17.40 -1.81 21.96
CA PHE A 383 16.95 -0.89 23.02
C PHE A 383 17.05 -1.47 24.44
N ASN A 384 17.62 -2.67 24.60
CA ASN A 384 17.72 -3.37 25.88
C ASN A 384 16.36 -3.47 26.61
N ILE A 385 15.32 -3.89 25.90
CA ILE A 385 13.94 -4.00 26.42
C ILE A 385 13.84 -5.20 27.37
N GLN A 386 13.33 -4.97 28.57
CA GLN A 386 13.24 -5.95 29.65
C GLN A 386 11.79 -6.21 30.06
N GLN A 387 11.58 -7.29 30.81
CA GLN A 387 10.28 -7.56 31.41
C GLN A 387 9.86 -6.40 32.33
N GLY A 388 8.68 -5.84 32.07
CA GLY A 388 8.13 -4.69 32.79
C GLY A 388 8.10 -3.41 31.95
N ASP A 389 8.86 -3.35 30.85
CA ASP A 389 8.75 -2.26 29.89
C ASP A 389 7.43 -2.33 29.11
N ALA A 390 6.88 -1.17 28.74
CA ALA A 390 5.60 -1.09 28.03
C ALA A 390 5.60 -1.80 26.66
N MET A 391 6.77 -1.93 26.04
CA MET A 391 6.95 -2.57 24.74
C MET A 391 7.21 -4.08 24.86
N TYR A 392 7.30 -4.62 26.07
CA TYR A 392 7.67 -6.02 26.28
C TYR A 392 6.52 -6.98 25.99
N VAL A 393 6.76 -7.91 25.06
CA VAL A 393 5.97 -9.12 24.84
C VAL A 393 6.86 -10.33 25.17
N LYS A 394 6.30 -11.30 25.88
CA LYS A 394 7.00 -12.56 26.22
C LYS A 394 7.48 -13.26 24.94
N PRO A 395 8.69 -13.83 24.90
CA PRO A 395 9.23 -14.47 23.70
C PRO A 395 8.28 -15.49 23.04
N GLU A 396 7.59 -16.30 23.82
CA GLU A 396 6.63 -17.30 23.34
C GLU A 396 5.33 -16.73 22.77
N ASN A 397 5.05 -15.44 23.00
CA ASN A 397 3.88 -14.73 22.48
C ASN A 397 4.22 -13.81 21.30
N ARG A 398 5.50 -13.73 20.89
CA ARG A 398 5.91 -12.94 19.73
C ARG A 398 5.55 -13.70 18.46
N VAL A 399 4.78 -13.07 17.59
CA VAL A 399 4.33 -13.67 16.33
C VAL A 399 5.48 -13.66 15.32
N LYS A 400 5.75 -14.81 14.69
CA LYS A 400 6.81 -14.95 13.67
C LYS A 400 6.23 -15.64 12.44
N ILE A 401 6.13 -14.91 11.32
CA ILE A 401 5.55 -15.41 10.06
C ILE A 401 6.65 -15.52 8.99
N TRP A 402 7.09 -14.39 8.46
CA TRP A 402 8.08 -14.27 7.39
C TRP A 402 9.46 -13.88 7.89
#